data_AF-A0A7S2NR95-F1
#
_entry.id   AF-A0A7S2NR95-F1
#
_cell.length_a   1.000
_cell.length_b   1.000
_cell.length_c   1.000
_cell.angle_alpha   90.00
_cell.angle_beta   90.00
_cell.angle_gamma   90.00
#
_symmetry.space_group_name_H-M   'P 1'
#
loop_
_entity.id
_entity.type
_entity.pdbx_description
1 polymer ?
#
loop_
_entity_poly.entity_id
_entity_poly.type
_entity_poly.pdbx_seq_one_letter_code
_entity_poly.pdbx_strand_id
1 'polypeptide(L)'
;MKRQVPMIQVTTHTDGQFYSLDNRRLAVFRLLQMVGKCKAIKVAVVSKDPGQWRRKFDSASDHTRIVVRGSKHVIGATRQETPFPLRNIRQATEELQVYVRERIEAVLAGMHSDDEDDPPPPPRSDTKQRHA
;
A
#
# COMPACT_ATOMS: atom_id res chain seq x y z
N MET A 1 -7.89 -12.91 -6.58
CA MET A 1 -6.89 -12.27 -7.47
C MET A 1 -6.48 -10.92 -6.88
N LYS A 2 -5.24 -10.76 -6.40
CA LYS A 2 -4.74 -9.45 -5.93
C LYS A 2 -4.46 -8.58 -7.17
N ARG A 3 -5.21 -7.50 -7.38
CA ARG A 3 -4.94 -6.54 -8.46
C ARG A 3 -3.59 -5.86 -8.17
N GLN A 4 -2.59 -6.07 -9.04
CA GLN A 4 -1.33 -5.34 -8.95
C GLN A 4 -1.57 -3.90 -9.41
N VAL A 5 -1.24 -2.93 -8.55
CA VAL A 5 -1.29 -1.51 -8.92
C VAL A 5 -0.09 -1.23 -9.83
N PRO A 6 -0.29 -0.71 -11.05
CA PRO A 6 0.81 -0.36 -11.95
C PRO A 6 1.73 0.70 -11.32
N MET A 7 3.04 0.56 -11.53
CA MET A 7 4.01 1.59 -11.13
C MET A 7 3.72 2.93 -11.82
N ILE A 8 4.01 4.01 -11.11
CA ILE A 8 3.93 5.36 -11.66
C ILE A 8 5.02 5.52 -12.70
N GLN A 9 4.65 5.96 -13.90
CA GLN A 9 5.60 6.28 -14.94
C GLN A 9 6.12 7.72 -14.78
N VAL A 10 7.43 7.89 -14.92
CA VAL A 10 8.09 9.19 -14.94
C VAL A 10 8.98 9.31 -16.17
N THR A 11 9.15 10.52 -16.68
CA THR A 11 10.04 10.80 -17.81
C THR A 11 10.92 12.00 -17.52
N THR A 12 12.10 12.03 -18.14
CA THR A 12 13.06 13.13 -17.98
C THR A 12 12.69 14.28 -18.92
N HIS A 13 12.69 15.50 -18.40
CA HIS A 13 12.49 16.71 -19.17
C HIS A 13 13.82 17.38 -19.55
N THR A 14 13.77 18.39 -20.42
CA THR A 14 14.98 19.06 -20.96
C THR A 14 15.77 19.84 -19.89
N ASP A 15 15.15 20.12 -18.75
CA ASP A 15 15.75 20.72 -17.55
C ASP A 15 16.42 19.69 -16.62
N GLY A 16 16.43 18.41 -16.99
CA GLY A 16 16.97 17.32 -16.19
C GLY A 16 16.07 16.85 -15.05
N GLN A 17 14.87 17.41 -14.89
CA GLN A 17 13.91 17.00 -13.85
C GLN A 17 13.03 15.84 -14.31
N PHE A 18 12.52 15.08 -13.34
CA PHE A 18 11.57 14.00 -13.58
C PHE A 18 10.13 14.48 -13.44
N TYR A 19 9.33 14.16 -14.45
CA TYR A 19 7.92 14.50 -14.49
C TYR A 19 7.06 13.24 -14.56
N SER A 20 6.00 13.20 -13.76
CA SER A 20 5.09 12.06 -13.75
C SER A 20 4.14 12.10 -14.93
N LEU A 21 3.91 10.92 -15.52
CA LEU A 21 2.86 10.70 -16.51
C LEU A 21 1.55 10.22 -15.86
N ASP A 22 1.53 10.03 -14.54
CA ASP A 22 0.36 9.52 -13.80
C ASP A 22 0.01 10.44 -12.62
N ASN A 23 -0.24 11.72 -12.89
CA ASN A 23 -0.49 12.76 -11.89
C ASN A 23 -1.56 12.37 -10.85
N ARG A 24 -2.62 11.67 -11.26
CA ARG A 24 -3.65 11.21 -10.32
C ARG A 24 -3.12 10.19 -9.30
N ARG A 25 -2.26 9.26 -9.73
CA ARG A 25 -1.62 8.31 -8.80
C ARG A 25 -0.61 9.02 -7.93
N LEU A 26 0.21 9.90 -8.50
CA LEU A 26 1.17 10.68 -7.74
C LEU A 26 0.50 11.49 -6.61
N ALA A 27 -0.64 12.11 -6.89
CA ALA A 27 -1.44 12.81 -5.88
C ALA A 27 -1.79 11.91 -4.69
N VAL A 28 -2.30 10.70 -4.94
CA VAL A 28 -2.65 9.75 -3.88
C VAL A 28 -1.44 9.39 -3.04
N PHE A 29 -0.31 9.05 -3.67
CA PHE A 29 0.89 8.68 -2.93
C PHE A 29 1.50 9.85 -2.15
N ARG A 30 1.43 11.09 -2.65
CA ARG A 30 1.83 12.29 -1.91
C ARG A 30 0.98 12.47 -0.65
N LEU A 31 -0.35 12.31 -0.76
CA LEU A 31 -1.23 12.36 0.40
C LEU A 31 -0.89 11.26 1.42
N LEU A 32 -0.63 10.03 0.95
CA LEU A 32 -0.22 8.91 1.81
C LEU A 32 1.14 9.16 2.49
N GLN A 33 2.09 9.80 1.80
CA GLN A 33 3.37 10.19 2.38
C GLN A 33 3.18 11.24 3.49
N MET A 34 2.32 12.24 3.28
CA MET A 34 2.01 13.28 4.27
C MET A 34 1.32 12.76 5.53
N VAL A 35 0.61 11.64 5.44
CA VAL A 35 0.02 10.95 6.61
C VAL A 35 0.93 9.83 7.16
N GLY A 36 2.17 9.72 6.69
CA GLY A 36 3.16 8.76 7.19
C GLY A 36 2.91 7.31 6.79
N LYS A 37 2.05 7.06 5.80
CA LYS A 37 1.68 5.71 5.33
C LYS A 37 2.51 5.23 4.16
N CYS A 38 3.28 6.13 3.53
CA CYS A 38 4.20 5.80 2.44
C CYS A 38 5.52 6.54 2.67
N LYS A 39 6.64 5.80 2.80
CA LYS A 39 7.97 6.42 2.97
C LYS A 39 8.59 6.81 1.62
N ALA A 40 8.42 5.94 0.63
CA ALA A 40 8.99 6.10 -0.70
C ALA A 40 8.06 5.50 -1.74
N ILE A 41 8.09 6.06 -2.95
CA ILE A 41 7.31 5.63 -4.10
C ILE A 41 8.28 5.06 -5.12
N LYS A 42 8.07 3.79 -5.52
CA LYS A 42 8.80 3.22 -6.65
C LYS A 42 8.17 3.69 -7.95
N VAL A 43 9.00 4.16 -8.87
CA VAL A 43 8.59 4.70 -10.17
C VAL A 43 9.30 3.95 -11.30
N ALA A 44 8.67 3.91 -12.46
CA ALA A 44 9.27 3.42 -13.69
C ALA A 44 9.71 4.60 -14.54
N VAL A 45 11.01 4.71 -14.79
CA VAL A 45 11.55 5.72 -15.72
C VAL A 45 11.31 5.23 -17.14
N VAL A 46 10.61 6.02 -17.95
CA VAL A 46 10.28 5.70 -19.33
C VAL A 46 10.76 6.80 -20.29
N SER A 47 11.10 6.38 -21.51
CA SER A 47 11.47 7.31 -22.59
C SER A 47 10.33 8.29 -22.86
N LYS A 48 10.70 9.54 -23.14
CA LYS A 48 9.76 10.63 -23.42
C LYS A 48 9.10 10.40 -24.78
N ASP A 49 7.87 9.89 -24.78
CA ASP A 49 7.02 9.87 -25.98
C ASP A 49 6.36 11.25 -26.18
N PRO A 50 6.61 11.97 -27.30
CA PRO A 50 6.03 13.29 -27.54
C PRO A 50 4.50 13.31 -27.54
N GLY A 51 3.85 12.23 -28.00
CA GLY A 51 2.39 12.14 -28.06
C GLY A 51 1.76 12.02 -26.67
N GLN A 52 2.24 11.07 -25.87
CA GLN A 52 1.84 10.88 -24.49
C GLN A 52 2.19 12.10 -23.63
N TRP A 53 3.38 12.68 -23.85
CA TRP A 53 3.82 13.90 -23.18
C TRP A 53 2.84 15.03 -23.46
N ARG A 54 2.62 15.43 -24.72
CA ARG A 54 1.73 16.56 -25.05
C ARG A 54 0.32 16.41 -24.48
N ARG A 55 -0.21 15.18 -24.42
CA ARG A 55 -1.55 14.90 -23.90
C ARG A 55 -1.64 14.97 -22.37
N LYS A 56 -0.57 14.61 -21.67
CA LYS A 56 -0.55 14.50 -20.19
C LYS A 56 0.20 15.64 -19.51
N PHE A 57 1.04 16.34 -20.26
CA PHE A 57 1.76 17.52 -19.86
C PHE A 57 0.78 18.68 -19.76
N ASP A 58 0.87 19.38 -18.66
CA ASP A 58 0.02 20.51 -18.30
C ASP A 58 0.96 21.59 -17.81
N SER A 59 1.35 22.46 -18.74
CA SER A 59 2.23 23.59 -18.46
C SER A 59 1.63 24.60 -17.49
N ALA A 60 0.31 24.57 -17.25
CA ALA A 60 -0.34 25.53 -16.36
C ALA A 60 -0.17 25.18 -14.86
N SER A 61 0.25 23.96 -14.53
CA SER A 61 0.37 23.49 -13.14
C SER A 61 1.81 23.30 -12.64
N ASP A 62 2.82 23.67 -13.44
CA ASP A 62 4.26 23.44 -13.22
C ASP A 62 4.62 22.00 -12.82
N HIS A 63 3.66 21.07 -12.92
CA HIS A 63 3.70 19.70 -12.39
C HIS A 63 4.09 19.53 -10.92
N THR A 64 4.24 20.62 -10.19
CA THR A 64 4.46 20.61 -8.74
C THR A 64 3.12 20.49 -8.01
N ARG A 65 2.02 20.92 -8.64
CA ARG A 65 0.67 20.97 -8.05
C ARG A 65 -0.31 20.14 -8.87
N ILE A 66 -1.18 19.40 -8.17
CA ILE A 66 -2.21 18.57 -8.80
C ILE A 66 -3.56 19.08 -8.33
N VAL A 67 -4.37 19.59 -9.28
CA VAL A 67 -5.73 20.05 -9.02
C VAL A 67 -6.67 18.86 -9.06
N VAL A 68 -7.47 18.68 -8.00
CA VAL A 68 -8.44 17.60 -7.91
C VAL A 68 -9.70 17.98 -8.69
N ARG A 69 -9.94 17.30 -9.83
CA ARG A 69 -11.09 17.56 -10.71
C ARG A 69 -12.41 17.54 -9.94
N GLY A 70 -13.26 18.54 -10.18
CA GLY A 70 -14.56 18.66 -9.52
C GLY A 70 -14.47 19.21 -8.09
N SER A 71 -13.30 19.68 -7.67
CA SER A 71 -13.12 20.32 -6.37
C SER A 71 -12.18 21.53 -6.47
N LYS A 72 -12.14 22.34 -5.40
CA LYS A 72 -11.19 23.46 -5.27
C LYS A 72 -9.87 23.04 -4.60
N HIS A 73 -9.66 21.74 -4.40
CA HIS A 73 -8.48 21.26 -3.67
C HIS A 73 -7.27 21.09 -4.58
N VAL A 74 -6.11 21.40 -4.00
CA VAL A 74 -4.80 21.26 -4.63
C VAL A 74 -3.94 20.34 -3.76
N ILE A 75 -3.15 19.50 -4.43
CA ILE A 75 -2.17 18.62 -3.81
C ILE A 75 -0.78 19.05 -4.30
N GLY A 76 -0.03 19.73 -3.43
CA GLY A 76 1.33 20.20 -3.70
C GLY A 76 2.39 19.12 -3.47
N ALA A 77 3.67 19.51 -3.49
CA ALA A 77 4.77 18.60 -3.19
C ALA A 77 4.92 18.41 -1.68
N THR A 78 4.64 19.45 -0.90
CA THR A 78 4.79 19.46 0.55
C THR A 78 3.45 19.55 1.27
N ARG A 79 3.48 19.32 2.59
CA ARG A 79 2.29 19.45 3.46
C ARG A 79 1.73 20.88 3.47
N GLN A 80 2.60 21.88 3.43
CA GLN A 80 2.25 23.30 3.45
C GLN A 80 1.55 23.71 2.14
N GLU A 81 1.97 23.14 1.02
CA GLU A 81 1.37 23.38 -0.30
C GLU A 81 0.10 22.56 -0.57
N THR A 82 -0.33 21.73 0.39
CA THR A 82 -1.46 20.80 0.23
C THR A 82 -2.62 21.20 1.13
N PRO A 83 -3.49 22.13 0.68
CA PRO A 83 -4.71 22.53 1.40
C PRO A 83 -5.79 21.42 1.41
N PHE A 84 -5.48 20.22 0.90
CA PHE A 84 -6.37 19.08 0.93
C PHE A 84 -6.64 18.61 2.38
N PRO A 85 -7.91 18.33 2.75
CA PRO A 85 -8.27 17.88 4.09
C PRO A 85 -7.77 16.45 4.35
N LEU A 86 -6.62 16.31 5.02
CA LEU A 86 -6.03 14.98 5.33
C LEU A 86 -6.70 14.23 6.48
N ARG A 87 -7.61 14.87 7.25
CA ARG A 87 -8.25 14.26 8.44
C ARG A 87 -8.95 12.95 8.07
N ASN A 88 -9.69 12.96 6.98
CA ASN A 88 -10.47 11.80 6.52
C ASN A 88 -9.57 10.62 6.12
N ILE A 89 -8.36 10.90 5.62
CA ILE A 89 -7.40 9.84 5.24
C ILE A 89 -6.85 9.17 6.50
N ARG A 90 -6.53 9.95 7.54
CA ARG A 90 -6.04 9.42 8.82
C ARG A 90 -7.11 8.56 9.52
N GLN A 91 -8.33 9.06 9.60
CA GLN A 91 -9.45 8.37 10.26
C GLN A 91 -9.77 7.02 9.61
N ALA A 92 -9.89 7.00 8.28
CA ALA A 92 -10.09 5.76 7.53
C ALA A 92 -8.95 4.74 7.74
N THR A 93 -7.75 5.19 8.11
CA THR A 93 -6.66 4.28 8.44
C THR A 93 -6.70 3.76 9.87
N GLU A 94 -7.18 4.56 10.83
CA GLU A 94 -7.36 4.14 12.22
C GLU A 94 -8.45 3.09 12.32
N GLU A 95 -9.59 3.31 11.66
CA GLU A 95 -10.70 2.35 11.57
C GLU A 95 -10.24 1.02 10.96
N LEU A 96 -9.45 1.07 9.87
CA LEU A 96 -8.90 -0.13 9.26
C LEU A 96 -7.89 -0.85 10.18
N GLN A 97 -7.09 -0.11 10.95
CA GLN A 97 -6.14 -0.71 11.90
C GLN A 97 -6.85 -1.42 13.06
N VAL A 98 -7.94 -0.84 13.57
CA VAL A 98 -8.79 -1.48 14.59
C VAL A 98 -9.37 -2.78 14.03
N TYR A 99 -10.00 -2.73 12.86
CA TYR A 99 -10.56 -3.91 12.20
C TYR A 99 -9.53 -5.02 11.94
N VAL A 100 -8.32 -4.65 11.46
CA VAL A 100 -7.24 -5.62 11.21
C VAL A 100 -6.76 -6.25 12.52
N ARG A 101 -6.63 -5.47 13.60
CA ARG A 101 -6.25 -5.97 14.92
C ARG A 101 -7.29 -6.97 15.43
N GLU A 102 -8.57 -6.62 15.40
CA GLU A 102 -9.67 -7.49 15.83
C GLU A 102 -9.70 -8.82 15.06
N ARG A 103 -9.46 -8.79 13.73
CA ARG A 103 -9.36 -10.03 12.95
C ARG A 103 -8.15 -10.87 13.32
N ILE A 104 -7.00 -10.27 13.61
CA ILE A 104 -5.80 -11.01 14.03
C ILE A 104 -6.03 -11.66 15.40
N GLU A 105 -6.59 -10.92 16.36
CA GLU A 105 -6.91 -11.43 17.69
C GLU A 105 -7.92 -12.59 17.62
N ALA A 106 -8.96 -12.47 16.79
CA ALA A 106 -9.92 -13.57 16.59
C ALA A 106 -9.28 -14.83 15.98
N VAL A 107 -8.33 -14.68 15.05
CA VAL A 107 -7.60 -15.81 14.48
C VAL A 107 -6.68 -16.43 15.52
N LEU A 108 -5.93 -15.63 16.29
CA LEU A 108 -5.05 -16.12 17.35
C LEU A 108 -5.82 -16.83 18.47
N ALA A 109 -7.00 -16.31 18.85
CA ALA A 109 -7.87 -16.95 19.84
C ALA A 109 -8.41 -18.31 19.35
N GLY A 110 -8.66 -18.47 18.05
CA GLY A 110 -9.08 -19.74 17.45
C GLY A 110 -7.94 -20.75 17.25
N MET A 111 -6.68 -20.34 17.40
CA MET A 111 -5.50 -21.22 17.25
C MET A 111 -5.06 -21.88 18.56
N HIS A 112 -5.71 -21.59 19.70
CA HIS A 112 -5.37 -22.13 21.02
C HIS A 112 -6.27 -23.29 21.50
N SER A 113 -6.89 -24.03 20.58
CA SER A 113 -7.64 -25.25 20.91
C SER A 113 -7.05 -26.40 20.10
N ASP A 114 -6.37 -27.35 20.76
CA ASP A 114 -6.35 -28.80 20.46
C ASP A 114 -5.05 -29.54 20.89
N ASP A 115 -4.34 -29.12 21.94
CA ASP A 115 -3.11 -29.83 22.38
C ASP A 115 -3.12 -30.33 23.84
N GLU A 116 -4.27 -30.56 24.47
CA GLU A 116 -4.33 -31.15 25.82
C GLU A 116 -5.43 -32.21 25.91
N ASP A 117 -5.15 -33.43 25.45
CA ASP A 117 -5.68 -34.72 25.99
C ASP A 117 -5.32 -35.90 25.06
N ASP A 118 -4.03 -36.05 24.70
CA ASP A 118 -3.59 -37.30 24.07
C ASP A 118 -3.43 -38.36 25.19
N PRO A 119 -4.30 -39.40 25.25
CA PRO A 119 -4.22 -40.38 26.31
C PRO A 119 -2.87 -41.12 26.25
N PRO A 120 -2.25 -41.42 27.40
CA PRO A 120 -0.94 -42.06 27.42
C PRO A 120 -0.98 -43.38 26.64
N PRO A 121 0.06 -43.67 25.84
CA PRO A 121 0.07 -44.85 24.99
C PRO A 121 -0.06 -46.13 25.84
N PRO A 122 -0.80 -47.14 25.36
CA PRO A 122 -1.04 -48.34 26.14
C PRO A 122 0.28 -49.10 26.41
N PRO A 123 0.40 -49.76 27.58
CA PRO A 123 1.60 -50.48 27.96
C PRO A 123 1.87 -51.62 26.98
N ARG A 124 3.11 -51.72 26.50
CA ARG A 124 3.55 -52.76 25.57
C ARG A 124 3.50 -54.12 26.25
N SER A 125 2.75 -55.05 25.67
CA SER A 125 2.73 -56.45 26.08
C SER A 125 3.98 -57.17 25.58
N ASP A 126 4.88 -57.53 26.48
CA ASP A 126 6.00 -58.42 26.19
C ASP A 126 5.48 -59.83 25.91
N THR A 127 5.27 -60.16 24.64
CA THR A 127 4.99 -61.53 24.21
C THR A 127 6.30 -62.32 24.17
N LYS A 128 6.55 -63.07 25.25
CA LYS A 128 7.40 -64.27 25.22
C LYS A 128 6.80 -65.30 24.26
N GLN A 129 7.56 -65.75 23.27
CA GLN A 129 7.47 -67.08 22.62
C GLN A 129 8.84 -67.30 21.92
N ARG A 130 9.78 -68.07 22.45
CA ARG A 130 9.94 -69.54 22.50
C ARG A 130 9.83 -70.27 21.15
N HIS A 131 10.81 -71.15 20.94
CA HIS A 131 11.01 -72.18 19.91
C HIS A 131 11.70 -71.68 18.62
N ALA A 132 12.74 -72.35 18.11
CA ALA A 132 13.27 -73.69 18.33
C ALA A 132 14.81 -73.71 18.31
#